data_AF-A0ABD4RWW7-F1
#
_entry.id   AF-A0ABD4RWW7-F1
#
_cell.length_a   1.000
_cell.length_b   1.000
_cell.length_c   1.000
_cell.angle_alpha   90.00
_cell.angle_beta   90.00
_cell.angle_gamma   90.00
#
_symmetry.space_group_name_H-M   'P 1'
#
loop_
_entity.id
_entity.type
_entity.pdbx_description
1 polymer ?
#
loop_
_entity_poly.entity_id
_entity_poly.type
_entity_poly.pdbx_seq_one_letter_code
_entity_poly.pdbx_strand_id
1 'polypeptide(L)'
;MKKITDLNREELKRVYKTNSKLREYIRKDYEDNQMYIVSQTLVYFEDSLSNYSIDIYNDNYINIRNKDRFLEGVIRANGDHKLFHNNDDTILYETIAIQNELKHTDYDEENYKILENKFNLMIEELKENVLKEFNNMTMQESESYLFEAFIMTYVDDEINDYDFYIDEDYVLYKRVSYL
;
A
#
# COMPACT_ATOMS: atom_id res chain seq x y z
N MET A 1 2.04 17.26 35.65
CA MET A 1 1.53 17.23 34.27
C MET A 1 2.69 17.50 33.34
N LYS A 2 2.93 16.58 32.40
CA LYS A 2 3.98 16.71 31.39
C LYS A 2 3.38 17.17 30.07
N LYS A 3 4.19 17.91 29.30
CA LYS A 3 3.94 18.27 27.90
C LYS A 3 4.49 17.17 27.01
N ILE A 4 3.84 16.91 25.87
CA ILE A 4 4.28 15.82 24.98
C ILE A 4 5.60 16.17 24.30
N THR A 5 5.80 17.46 24.00
CA THR A 5 7.00 18.01 23.36
C THR A 5 8.25 17.91 24.23
N ASP A 6 8.08 17.84 25.56
CA ASP A 6 9.18 17.73 26.53
C ASP A 6 9.61 16.26 26.78
N LEU A 7 8.86 15.29 26.25
CA LEU A 7 9.13 13.87 26.51
C LEU A 7 10.26 13.34 25.62
N ASN A 8 11.17 12.57 26.22
CA ASN A 8 12.12 11.80 25.42
C ASN A 8 11.45 10.57 24.80
N ARG A 9 12.15 9.90 23.87
CA ARG A 9 11.65 8.73 23.14
C ARG A 9 11.14 7.59 24.04
N GLU A 10 11.80 7.31 25.16
CA GLU A 10 11.36 6.26 26.09
C GLU A 10 10.09 6.65 26.84
N GLU A 11 9.94 7.93 27.19
CA GLU A 11 8.70 8.46 27.77
C GLU A 11 7.55 8.44 26.74
N LEU A 12 7.80 8.84 25.50
CA LEU A 12 6.83 8.75 24.40
C LEU A 12 6.39 7.30 24.15
N LYS A 13 7.31 6.34 24.24
CA LYS A 13 7.00 4.91 24.15
C LYS A 13 6.08 4.44 25.27
N ARG A 14 6.23 4.99 26.49
CA ARG A 14 5.29 4.70 27.60
C ARG A 14 3.92 5.29 27.31
N VAL A 15 3.84 6.53 26.84
CA VAL A 15 2.57 7.15 26.43
C VAL A 15 1.87 6.28 25.39
N TYR A 16 2.55 5.92 24.30
CA TYR A 16 1.98 5.07 23.25
C TYR A 16 1.47 3.72 23.81
N LYS A 17 2.23 3.07 24.69
CA LYS A 17 1.85 1.78 25.29
C LYS A 17 0.73 1.87 26.34
N THR A 18 0.64 2.97 27.08
CA THR A 18 -0.40 3.15 28.09
C THR A 18 -1.76 3.47 27.45
N ASN A 19 -1.77 4.19 26.32
CA ASN A 19 -3.00 4.72 25.72
C ASN A 19 -3.52 3.82 24.58
N SER A 20 -4.39 2.86 24.90
CA SER A 20 -4.96 1.93 23.90
C SER A 20 -5.76 2.63 22.79
N LYS A 21 -6.57 3.64 23.15
CA LYS A 21 -7.35 4.42 22.18
C LYS A 21 -6.47 5.19 21.19
N LEU A 22 -5.33 5.69 21.66
CA LEU A 22 -4.36 6.37 20.79
C LEU A 22 -3.77 5.38 19.77
N ARG A 23 -3.37 4.18 20.22
CA ARG A 23 -2.85 3.15 19.30
C ARG A 23 -3.87 2.72 18.26
N GLU A 24 -5.12 2.54 18.68
CA GLU A 24 -6.21 2.18 17.76
C GLU A 24 -6.44 3.28 16.72
N TYR A 25 -6.43 4.55 17.14
CA TYR A 25 -6.54 5.69 16.23
C TYR A 25 -5.40 5.70 15.20
N ILE A 26 -4.16 5.61 15.65
CA ILE A 26 -2.97 5.65 14.77
C ILE A 26 -2.96 4.48 13.80
N ARG A 27 -3.33 3.28 14.27
CA ARG A 27 -3.44 2.11 13.41
C ARG A 27 -4.50 2.33 12.33
N LYS A 28 -5.69 2.80 12.72
CA LYS A 28 -6.79 3.04 11.78
C LYS A 28 -6.43 4.11 10.75
N ASP A 29 -5.80 5.20 11.19
CA ASP A 29 -5.35 6.26 10.29
C ASP A 29 -4.30 5.75 9.28
N TYR A 30 -3.37 4.90 9.72
CA TYR A 30 -2.44 4.22 8.81
C TYR A 30 -3.19 3.30 7.82
N GLU A 31 -4.10 2.48 8.31
CA GLU A 31 -4.93 1.56 7.51
C GLU A 31 -5.75 2.31 6.44
N ASP A 32 -6.42 3.41 6.82
CA ASP A 32 -7.20 4.26 5.93
C ASP A 32 -6.30 4.89 4.84
N ASN A 33 -5.09 5.32 5.20
CA ASN A 33 -4.10 5.85 4.26
C ASN A 33 -3.58 4.78 3.28
N GLN A 34 -3.31 3.56 3.74
CA GLN A 34 -2.92 2.46 2.84
C GLN A 34 -4.04 2.12 1.87
N MET A 35 -5.29 2.01 2.35
CA MET A 35 -6.43 1.73 1.49
C MET A 35 -6.72 2.85 0.50
N TYR A 36 -6.43 4.11 0.86
CA TYR A 36 -6.45 5.20 -0.10
C TYR A 36 -5.46 4.96 -1.25
N ILE A 37 -4.20 4.60 -0.96
CA ILE A 37 -3.18 4.32 -1.99
C ILE A 37 -3.59 3.12 -2.86
N VAL A 38 -4.07 2.04 -2.23
CA VAL A 38 -4.60 0.86 -2.92
C VAL A 38 -5.71 1.27 -3.87
N SER A 39 -6.68 2.08 -3.42
CA SER A 39 -7.80 2.52 -4.24
C SER A 39 -7.35 3.32 -5.46
N GLN A 40 -6.40 4.25 -5.30
CA GLN A 40 -5.84 5.04 -6.41
C GLN A 40 -5.11 4.15 -7.41
N THR A 41 -4.41 3.13 -6.92
CA THR A 41 -3.67 2.19 -7.76
C THR A 41 -4.61 1.25 -8.52
N LEU A 42 -5.73 0.83 -7.91
CA LEU A 42 -6.73 -0.03 -8.56
C LEU A 42 -7.40 0.62 -9.76
N VAL A 43 -7.52 1.95 -9.79
CA VAL A 43 -8.09 2.70 -10.94
C VAL A 43 -7.39 2.37 -12.25
N TYR A 44 -6.07 2.12 -12.25
CA TYR A 44 -5.33 1.75 -13.46
C TYR A 44 -5.73 0.37 -14.01
N PHE A 45 -6.36 -0.48 -13.19
CA PHE A 45 -6.70 -1.86 -13.53
C PHE A 45 -8.19 -2.09 -13.78
N GLU A 46 -9.08 -1.17 -13.39
CA GLU A 46 -10.54 -1.38 -13.41
C GLU A 46 -11.07 -1.96 -14.73
N ASP A 47 -10.64 -1.41 -15.86
CA ASP A 47 -11.09 -1.85 -17.19
C ASP A 47 -10.53 -3.22 -17.62
N SER A 48 -9.44 -3.65 -16.99
CA SER A 48 -8.73 -4.89 -17.28
C SER A 48 -9.22 -6.09 -16.48
N LEU A 49 -9.83 -5.86 -15.32
CA LEU A 49 -10.23 -6.91 -14.38
C LEU A 49 -11.66 -7.41 -14.67
N SER A 50 -11.89 -8.68 -14.37
CA SER A 50 -13.23 -9.29 -14.33
C SER A 50 -13.83 -9.23 -12.93
N ASN A 51 -12.98 -9.39 -11.91
CA ASN A 51 -13.31 -9.30 -10.50
C ASN A 51 -12.02 -9.12 -9.69
N TYR A 52 -12.13 -8.55 -8.49
CA TYR A 52 -11.04 -8.43 -7.53
C TYR A 52 -11.59 -8.31 -6.10
N SER A 53 -10.74 -8.60 -5.13
CA SER A 53 -10.96 -8.27 -3.72
C SER A 53 -9.61 -7.89 -3.12
N ILE A 54 -9.45 -6.61 -2.78
CA ILE A 54 -8.28 -6.11 -2.06
C ILE A 54 -8.80 -5.46 -0.77
N ASP A 55 -8.36 -5.96 0.37
CA ASP A 55 -8.75 -5.46 1.69
C ASP A 55 -7.65 -5.74 2.72
N ILE A 56 -7.72 -5.04 3.85
CA ILE A 56 -6.74 -5.18 4.94
C ILE A 56 -6.91 -6.55 5.61
N TYR A 57 -5.79 -7.22 5.87
CA TYR A 57 -5.74 -8.53 6.55
C TYR A 57 -6.53 -9.64 5.85
N ASN A 58 -6.66 -9.58 4.54
CA ASN A 58 -7.45 -10.51 3.73
C ASN A 58 -6.59 -11.28 2.71
N ASP A 59 -7.14 -12.39 2.22
CA ASP A 59 -6.59 -13.13 1.08
C ASP A 59 -6.94 -12.39 -0.21
N ASN A 60 -6.10 -11.44 -0.59
CA ASN A 60 -6.34 -10.59 -1.74
C ASN A 60 -6.25 -11.36 -3.06
N TYR A 61 -7.09 -10.99 -4.02
CA TYR A 61 -7.06 -11.56 -5.37
C TYR A 61 -7.47 -10.56 -6.45
N ILE A 62 -6.99 -10.80 -7.67
CA ILE A 62 -7.40 -10.12 -8.90
C ILE A 62 -7.57 -11.17 -10.00
N ASN A 63 -8.60 -11.00 -10.83
CA ASN A 63 -8.86 -11.85 -11.99
C ASN A 63 -8.83 -11.02 -13.27
N ILE A 64 -7.87 -11.30 -14.16
CA ILE A 64 -7.67 -10.54 -15.38
C ILE A 64 -8.68 -10.97 -16.45
N ARG A 65 -9.40 -10.01 -17.02
CA ARG A 65 -10.30 -10.20 -18.18
C ARG A 65 -9.60 -9.82 -19.48
N ASN A 66 -8.89 -8.71 -19.48
CA ASN A 66 -8.21 -8.16 -20.66
C ASN A 66 -6.73 -7.96 -20.34
N LYS A 67 -5.88 -8.81 -20.94
CA LYS A 67 -4.44 -8.87 -20.68
C LYS A 67 -3.69 -7.65 -21.21
N ASP A 68 -4.09 -7.13 -22.36
CA ASP A 68 -3.46 -5.92 -22.93
C ASP A 68 -3.73 -4.70 -22.06
N ARG A 69 -5.00 -4.51 -21.66
CA ARG A 69 -5.37 -3.44 -20.72
C ARG A 69 -4.74 -3.62 -19.35
N PHE A 70 -4.57 -4.86 -18.91
CA PHE A 70 -3.88 -5.14 -17.65
C PHE A 70 -2.43 -4.68 -17.73
N LEU A 71 -1.71 -5.05 -18.79
CA LEU A 71 -0.33 -4.60 -19.01
C LEU A 71 -0.24 -3.06 -19.08
N GLU A 72 -1.15 -2.39 -19.80
CA GLU A 72 -1.23 -0.93 -19.83
C GLU A 72 -1.43 -0.33 -18.43
N GLY A 73 -2.32 -0.95 -17.63
CA GLY A 73 -2.54 -0.59 -16.23
C GLY A 73 -1.26 -0.72 -15.39
N VAL A 74 -0.53 -1.84 -15.54
CA VAL A 74 0.74 -2.08 -14.84
C VAL A 74 1.77 -1.02 -15.20
N ILE A 75 1.92 -0.67 -16.49
CA ILE A 75 2.87 0.35 -16.95
C ILE A 75 2.58 1.69 -16.30
N ARG A 76 1.31 2.11 -16.29
CA ARG A 76 0.90 3.42 -15.73
C ARG A 76 1.04 3.44 -14.21
N ALA A 77 0.57 2.41 -13.53
CA ALA A 77 0.72 2.27 -12.08
C ALA A 77 2.20 2.25 -11.66
N ASN A 78 3.07 1.56 -12.40
CA ASN A 78 4.51 1.57 -12.12
C ASN A 78 5.15 2.94 -12.38
N GLY A 79 4.70 3.67 -13.40
CA GLY A 79 5.16 5.04 -13.68
C GLY A 79 4.79 6.05 -12.60
N ASP A 80 3.55 6.01 -12.11
CA ASP A 80 3.01 7.03 -11.21
C ASP A 80 3.25 6.69 -9.72
N HIS A 81 3.23 5.40 -9.36
CA HIS A 81 3.32 4.93 -7.97
C HIS A 81 4.53 4.05 -7.68
N LYS A 82 5.37 3.75 -8.69
CA LYS A 82 6.53 2.86 -8.54
C LYS A 82 6.13 1.52 -7.91
N LEU A 83 5.09 0.93 -8.49
CA LEU A 83 4.48 -0.33 -8.04
C LEU A 83 5.51 -1.44 -7.86
N PHE A 84 6.50 -1.54 -8.74
CA PHE A 84 7.52 -2.59 -8.68
C PHE A 84 8.87 -2.09 -8.18
N HIS A 85 9.64 -3.02 -7.60
CA HIS A 85 10.99 -2.76 -7.11
C HIS A 85 11.98 -3.80 -7.69
N ASN A 86 13.04 -3.33 -8.34
CA ASN A 86 14.16 -4.14 -8.82
C ASN A 86 13.78 -5.19 -9.90
N ASN A 87 13.93 -6.48 -9.61
CA ASN A 87 13.81 -7.58 -10.59
C ASN A 87 12.46 -7.61 -11.30
N ASP A 88 11.40 -7.10 -10.66
CA ASP A 88 10.04 -7.07 -11.18
C ASP A 88 9.88 -6.05 -12.35
N ASP A 89 10.81 -5.09 -12.50
CA ASP A 89 10.85 -4.24 -13.69
C ASP A 89 11.29 -5.03 -14.94
N THR A 90 12.13 -6.05 -14.77
CA THR A 90 12.66 -6.83 -15.90
C THR A 90 11.52 -7.57 -16.61
N ILE A 91 10.66 -8.23 -15.83
CA ILE A 91 9.52 -8.95 -16.40
C ILE A 91 8.53 -8.01 -17.09
N LEU A 92 8.31 -6.80 -16.55
CA LEU A 92 7.47 -5.80 -17.18
C LEU A 92 8.00 -5.44 -18.58
N TYR A 93 9.29 -5.10 -18.68
CA TYR A 93 9.90 -4.72 -19.97
C TYR A 93 9.93 -5.88 -20.98
N GLU A 94 10.23 -7.10 -20.52
CA GLU A 94 10.17 -8.28 -21.38
C GLU A 94 8.75 -8.56 -21.89
N THR A 95 7.72 -8.35 -21.05
CA THR A 95 6.31 -8.54 -21.44
C THR A 95 5.91 -7.52 -22.50
N ILE A 96 6.34 -6.26 -22.34
CA ILE A 96 6.14 -5.19 -23.33
C ILE A 96 6.79 -5.56 -24.67
N ALA A 97 8.02 -6.08 -24.64
CA ALA A 97 8.72 -6.48 -25.85
C ALA A 97 7.97 -7.59 -26.60
N ILE A 98 7.48 -8.62 -25.90
CA ILE A 98 6.69 -9.71 -26.50
C ILE A 98 5.36 -9.20 -27.05
N GLN A 99 4.67 -8.31 -26.34
CA GLN A 99 3.43 -7.72 -26.83
C GLN A 99 3.66 -6.95 -28.14
N ASN A 100 4.79 -6.25 -28.25
CA ASN A 100 5.14 -5.55 -29.49
C ASN A 100 5.49 -6.53 -30.62
N GLU A 101 6.20 -7.61 -30.32
CA GLU A 101 6.50 -8.67 -31.31
C GLU A 101 5.22 -9.34 -31.83
N LEU A 102 4.26 -9.64 -30.93
CA LEU A 102 2.95 -10.19 -31.27
C LEU A 102 2.17 -9.29 -32.25
N LYS A 103 2.21 -7.96 -32.06
CA LYS A 103 1.55 -7.00 -32.97
C LYS A 103 2.11 -7.01 -34.39
N HIS A 104 3.30 -7.58 -34.59
CA HIS A 104 4.01 -7.62 -35.86
C HIS A 104 4.18 -9.04 -36.42
N THR A 105 3.62 -10.06 -35.76
CA THR A 105 3.70 -11.46 -36.18
C THR A 105 2.37 -11.91 -36.78
N ASP A 106 2.42 -12.62 -37.91
CA ASP A 106 1.21 -13.14 -38.56
C ASP A 106 0.55 -14.24 -37.71
N TYR A 107 -0.76 -14.14 -37.51
CA TYR A 107 -1.53 -15.00 -36.60
C TYR A 107 -1.45 -16.50 -36.92
N ASP A 108 -1.30 -16.84 -38.20
CA ASP A 108 -1.26 -18.22 -38.68
C ASP A 108 0.12 -18.88 -38.54
N GLU A 109 1.14 -18.13 -38.10
CA GLU A 109 2.49 -18.67 -37.88
C GLU A 109 2.59 -19.44 -36.56
N GLU A 110 3.37 -20.52 -36.56
CA GLU A 110 3.72 -21.25 -35.33
C GLU A 110 4.37 -20.33 -34.29
N ASN A 111 5.15 -19.35 -34.75
CA ASN A 111 5.80 -18.36 -33.90
C ASN A 111 4.79 -17.50 -33.13
N TYR A 112 3.66 -17.12 -33.74
CA TYR A 112 2.61 -16.36 -33.05
C TYR A 112 2.09 -17.11 -31.82
N LYS A 113 1.80 -18.41 -31.96
CA LYS A 113 1.31 -19.24 -30.84
C LYS A 113 2.35 -19.38 -29.73
N ILE A 114 3.63 -19.47 -30.08
CA ILE A 114 4.73 -19.51 -29.10
C ILE A 114 4.79 -18.20 -28.32
N LEU A 115 4.75 -17.06 -29.01
CA LEU A 115 4.77 -15.74 -28.40
C LEU A 115 3.52 -15.48 -27.55
N GLU A 116 2.33 -15.89 -28.01
CA GLU A 116 1.07 -15.72 -27.30
C GLU A 116 1.07 -16.52 -25.99
N ASN A 117 1.56 -17.77 -26.03
CA ASN A 117 1.74 -18.57 -24.82
C ASN A 117 2.74 -17.92 -23.85
N LYS A 118 3.86 -17.40 -24.36
CA LYS A 118 4.86 -16.71 -23.53
C LYS A 118 4.26 -15.45 -22.89
N PHE A 119 3.54 -14.64 -23.66
CA PHE A 119 2.84 -13.46 -23.18
C PHE A 119 1.85 -13.82 -22.07
N ASN A 120 1.05 -14.87 -22.25
CA ASN A 120 0.08 -15.32 -21.27
C ASN A 120 0.73 -15.72 -19.93
N LEU A 121 1.86 -16.43 -19.98
CA LEU A 121 2.61 -16.81 -18.77
C LEU A 121 3.15 -15.58 -18.03
N MET A 122 3.70 -14.62 -18.76
CA MET A 122 4.25 -13.40 -18.17
C MET A 122 3.18 -12.47 -17.61
N ILE A 123 1.99 -12.45 -18.20
CA ILE A 123 0.84 -11.73 -17.63
C ILE A 123 0.42 -12.34 -16.29
N GLU A 124 0.42 -13.67 -16.15
CA GLU A 124 0.14 -14.29 -14.85
C GLU A 124 1.23 -13.97 -13.82
N GLU A 125 2.50 -13.97 -14.21
CA GLU A 125 3.59 -13.60 -13.30
C GLU A 125 3.52 -12.12 -12.89
N LEU A 126 3.19 -11.21 -13.81
CA LEU A 126 2.88 -9.81 -13.48
C LEU A 126 1.68 -9.69 -12.55
N LYS A 127 0.65 -10.53 -12.72
CA LYS A 127 -0.51 -10.58 -11.82
C LYS A 127 -0.09 -10.90 -10.39
N GLU A 128 0.75 -11.92 -10.23
CA GLU A 128 1.27 -12.32 -8.91
C GLU A 128 2.13 -11.21 -8.30
N ASN A 129 2.92 -10.49 -9.11
CA ASN A 129 3.69 -9.35 -8.64
C ASN A 129 2.79 -8.20 -8.16
N VAL A 130 1.76 -7.83 -8.93
CA VAL A 130 0.77 -6.82 -8.51
C VAL A 130 0.08 -7.23 -7.20
N LEU A 131 -0.30 -8.51 -7.09
CA LEU A 131 -0.93 -9.03 -5.87
C LEU A 131 0.00 -9.01 -4.67
N LYS A 132 1.27 -9.37 -4.85
CA LYS A 132 2.29 -9.29 -3.80
C LYS A 132 2.41 -7.87 -3.26
N GLU A 133 2.37 -6.85 -4.12
CA GLU A 133 2.47 -5.46 -3.69
C GLU A 133 1.20 -4.99 -2.96
N PHE A 134 0.01 -5.34 -3.44
CA PHE A 134 -1.22 -5.08 -2.67
C PHE A 134 -1.23 -5.82 -1.32
N ASN A 135 -0.77 -7.06 -1.28
CA ASN A 135 -0.61 -7.80 -0.03
C ASN A 135 0.34 -7.06 0.93
N ASN A 136 1.50 -6.62 0.47
CA ASN A 136 2.44 -5.86 1.29
C ASN A 136 1.79 -4.58 1.87
N MET A 137 1.02 -3.83 1.08
CA MET A 137 0.34 -2.60 1.53
C MET A 137 -0.80 -2.86 2.52
N THR A 138 -1.45 -4.02 2.43
CA THR A 138 -2.63 -4.40 3.23
C THR A 138 -2.28 -5.31 4.43
N MET A 139 -1.00 -5.62 4.61
CA MET A 139 -0.51 -6.43 5.73
C MET A 139 -0.49 -5.64 7.04
N GLN A 140 -0.55 -6.38 8.15
CA GLN A 140 -0.46 -5.77 9.47
C GLN A 140 0.94 -5.24 9.71
N GLU A 141 1.00 -3.94 9.88
CA GLU A 141 2.25 -3.25 10.16
C GLU A 141 2.70 -3.49 11.60
N SER A 142 4.01 -3.45 11.81
CA SER A 142 4.62 -3.71 13.10
C SER A 142 4.29 -2.62 14.12
N GLU A 143 4.12 -3.00 15.40
CA GLU A 143 3.96 -2.02 16.49
C GLU A 143 5.15 -1.06 16.61
N SER A 144 6.35 -1.48 16.20
CA SER A 144 7.52 -0.60 16.11
C SER A 144 7.34 0.49 15.07
N TYR A 145 6.81 0.15 13.90
CA TYR A 145 6.59 1.12 12.83
C TYR A 145 5.45 2.08 13.20
N LEU A 146 4.34 1.57 13.73
CA LEU A 146 3.24 2.42 14.21
C LEU A 146 3.68 3.38 15.32
N PHE A 147 4.64 2.97 16.14
CA PHE A 147 5.27 3.88 17.12
C PHE A 147 6.13 4.97 16.48
N GLU A 148 6.83 4.69 15.37
CA GLU A 148 7.52 5.76 14.63
C GLU A 148 6.53 6.71 13.97
N ALA A 149 5.45 6.18 13.38
CA ALA A 149 4.38 7.00 12.80
C ALA A 149 3.73 7.92 13.85
N PHE A 150 3.51 7.40 15.07
CA PHE A 150 3.10 8.19 16.23
C PHE A 150 4.05 9.37 16.47
N ILE A 151 5.35 9.12 16.56
CA ILE A 151 6.32 10.20 16.83
C ILE A 151 6.29 11.23 15.70
N MET A 152 6.44 10.79 14.45
CA MET A 152 6.65 11.68 13.32
C MET A 152 5.42 12.51 12.94
N THR A 153 4.22 11.95 13.13
CA THR A 153 2.99 12.60 12.65
C THR A 153 2.23 13.23 13.82
N TYR A 154 2.19 12.55 14.97
CA TYR A 154 1.28 12.95 16.04
C TYR A 154 1.93 13.79 17.11
N VAL A 155 3.16 13.49 17.50
CA VAL A 155 3.88 14.33 18.47
C VAL A 155 4.23 15.67 17.86
N ASP A 156 4.60 15.66 16.57
CA ASP A 156 5.08 16.85 15.89
C ASP A 156 3.92 17.74 15.37
N ASP A 157 2.85 17.16 14.83
CA ASP A 157 1.81 17.94 14.12
C ASP A 157 0.40 17.91 14.76
N GLU A 158 -0.03 16.81 15.39
CA GLU A 158 -1.45 16.63 15.82
C GLU A 158 -1.69 16.86 17.33
N ILE A 159 -0.75 16.47 18.19
CA ILE A 159 -0.88 16.54 19.65
C ILE A 159 -0.10 17.74 20.16
N ASN A 160 -0.80 18.85 20.35
CA ASN A 160 -0.19 20.05 20.92
C ASN A 160 -0.39 20.14 22.45
N ASP A 161 0.49 20.88 23.12
CA ASP A 161 0.48 21.05 24.58
C ASP A 161 -0.67 21.92 25.11
N TYR A 162 -1.40 22.59 24.22
CA TYR A 162 -2.56 23.41 24.58
C TYR A 162 -3.80 22.54 24.74
N ASP A 163 -4.03 21.62 23.81
CA ASP A 163 -5.23 20.77 23.77
C ASP A 163 -5.05 19.47 24.54
N PHE A 164 -3.81 19.09 24.84
CA PHE A 164 -3.51 17.83 25.52
C PHE A 164 -2.60 18.02 26.74
N TYR A 165 -2.66 17.05 27.66
CA TYR A 165 -1.70 16.92 28.76
C TYR A 165 -1.49 15.45 29.14
N ILE A 166 -0.35 15.18 29.77
CA ILE A 166 0.04 13.84 30.21
C ILE A 166 0.18 13.83 31.74
N ASP A 167 -0.41 12.84 32.39
CA ASP A 167 -0.25 12.64 33.85
C ASP A 167 1.04 11.88 34.18
N GLU A 168 1.25 11.55 35.46
CA GLU A 168 2.48 10.85 35.88
C GLU A 168 2.51 9.38 35.45
N ASP A 169 1.34 8.80 35.14
CA ASP A 169 1.17 7.43 34.66
C ASP A 169 1.26 7.34 33.12
N TYR A 170 1.63 8.43 32.46
CA TYR A 170 1.74 8.56 31.01
C TYR A 170 0.41 8.40 30.27
N VAL A 171 -0.72 8.65 30.94
CA VAL A 171 -2.03 8.69 30.29
C VAL A 171 -2.21 10.04 29.59
N LEU A 172 -2.63 10.01 28.32
CA LEU A 172 -2.87 11.19 27.50
C LEU A 172 -4.33 11.62 27.61
N TYR A 173 -4.56 12.88 27.97
CA TYR A 173 -5.90 13.46 28.08
C TYR A 173 -6.04 14.64 27.13
N LYS A 174 -7.22 14.76 26.53
CA LYS A 174 -7.67 15.98 25.86
C LYS A 174 -8.27 16.93 26.89
N ARG A 175 -7.83 18.19 26.90
CA ARG A 175 -8.43 19.23 27.74
C ARG A 175 -9.86 19.49 27.28
N VAL A 176 -10.78 19.53 28.24
CA VAL A 176 -12.15 19.95 27.99
C VAL A 176 -12.25 21.41 28.44
N SER A 177 -12.30 22.33 27.49
CA SER A 177 -12.56 23.74 27.74
C SER A 177 -14.07 23.92 27.91
N TYR A 178 -14.52 24.16 29.13
CA TYR A 178 -15.87 24.68 29.37
C TYR A 178 -15.81 26.19 29.11
N LEU A 179 -16.30 26.61 27.94
CA LEU A 179 -16.74 27.99 27.71
C LEU A 179 -18.05 28.23 28.44
#